data_AF-A0A1I2XD80-F1
#
_entry.id   AF-A0A1I2XD80-F1
#
_cell.length_a   1.000
_cell.length_b   1.000
_cell.length_c   1.000
_cell.angle_alpha   90.00
_cell.angle_beta   90.00
_cell.angle_gamma   90.00
#
_symmetry.space_group_name_H-M   'P 1'
#
loop_
_entity.id
_entity.type
_entity.pdbx_description
1 polymer ?
#
loop_
_entity_poly.entity_id
_entity_poly.type
_entity_poly.pdbx_seq_one_letter_code
_entity_poly.pdbx_strand_id
1 'polypeptide(L)' 'MISKDSLHIDWITKVSTANRKADKILVEKVIRALLLLEGLATQKLDFVFKGGTALMLILESSKRLSIDVDIIVEKEP' A
#
# COMPACT_ATOMS: atom_id res chain seq x y z
N MET A 1 -7.01 -9.97 -0.66
CA MET A 1 -6.60 -9.37 0.61
C MET A 1 -5.11 -9.50 0.79
N ILE A 2 -4.49 -8.57 1.52
CA ILE A 2 -3.06 -8.57 1.82
C ILE A 2 -2.75 -9.76 2.75
N SER A 3 -1.68 -10.49 2.43
CA SER A 3 -1.24 -11.61 3.27
C SER A 3 -0.72 -11.10 4.61
N LYS A 4 -1.18 -11.70 5.71
CA LYS A 4 -0.67 -11.39 7.07
C LYS A 4 0.82 -11.69 7.21
N ASP A 5 1.34 -12.65 6.46
CA ASP A 5 2.76 -12.99 6.44
C ASP A 5 3.63 -11.80 6.01
N SER A 6 3.07 -10.88 5.20
CA SER A 6 3.79 -9.69 4.75
C SER A 6 4.16 -8.73 5.89
N LEU A 7 3.50 -8.83 7.05
CA LEU A 7 3.81 -8.03 8.24
C LEU A 7 5.00 -8.57 9.04
N HIS A 8 5.50 -9.76 8.72
CA HIS A 8 6.65 -10.34 9.40
C HIS A 8 7.97 -9.84 8.80
N ILE A 9 8.97 -9.68 9.68
CA ILE A 9 10.29 -9.16 9.32
C ILE A 9 11.00 -10.01 8.26
N ASP A 10 10.74 -11.32 8.23
CA ASP A 10 11.31 -12.24 7.25
C ASP A 10 10.81 -11.93 5.84
N TRP A 11 9.51 -11.64 5.71
CA TRP A 11 8.91 -11.25 4.44
C TRP A 11 9.43 -9.88 3.99
N ILE A 12 9.47 -8.90 4.88
CA ILE A 12 10.00 -7.56 4.61
C ILE A 12 11.46 -7.66 4.15
N THR A 13 12.27 -8.49 4.82
CA THR A 13 13.69 -8.70 4.47
C THR A 13 13.84 -9.39 3.12
N LYS A 14 13.00 -10.38 2.82
CA LYS A 14 12.96 -11.05 1.51
C LYS A 14 12.65 -10.05 0.40
N VAL A 15 11.60 -9.24 0.57
CA VAL A 15 11.17 -8.24 -0.43
C VAL A 15 12.19 -7.12 -0.60
N SER A 16 12.75 -6.60 0.49
CA SER A 16 13.85 -5.64 0.46
C SER A 16 15.01 -6.16 -0.39
N THR A 17 15.45 -7.39 -0.15
CA THR A 17 16.58 -8.00 -0.86
C THR A 17 16.28 -8.21 -2.35
N ALA A 18 15.08 -8.67 -2.69
CA ALA A 18 14.64 -8.86 -4.08
C ALA A 18 14.51 -7.54 -4.86
N ASN A 19 14.28 -6.42 -4.18
CA ASN A 19 14.03 -5.12 -4.78
C ASN A 19 15.18 -4.14 -4.53
N ARG A 20 16.38 -4.48 -5.00
CA ARG A 20 17.58 -3.61 -4.95
C ARG A 20 17.96 -3.15 -3.54
N LYS A 21 17.75 -4.00 -2.53
CA LYS A 21 17.95 -3.67 -1.11
C LYS A 21 17.14 -2.44 -0.70
N ALA A 22 15.88 -2.37 -1.15
CA ALA A 22 14.96 -1.32 -0.75
C ALA A 22 14.90 -1.20 0.77
N ASP A 23 14.78 0.02 1.28
CA ASP A 23 14.73 0.26 2.71
C ASP A 23 13.59 -0.55 3.37
N LYS A 24 13.92 -1.30 4.42
CA LYS A 24 12.97 -2.21 5.09
C LYS A 24 11.83 -1.45 5.77
N ILE A 25 12.12 -0.28 6.34
CA ILE A 25 11.13 0.60 6.96
C ILE A 25 10.20 1.12 5.88
N LEU A 26 10.73 1.49 4.71
CA LEU A 26 9.90 1.91 3.58
C LEU A 26 8.99 0.78 3.10
N VAL A 27 9.52 -0.44 2.94
CA VAL A 27 8.73 -1.63 2.56
C VAL A 27 7.61 -1.88 3.58
N GLU A 28 7.91 -1.85 4.87
CA GLU A 28 6.89 -2.01 5.92
C GLU A 28 5.80 -0.94 5.84
N LYS A 29 6.18 0.33 5.66
CA LYS A 29 5.23 1.45 5.54
C LYS A 29 4.29 1.27 4.35
N VAL A 30 4.80 0.79 3.21
CA VAL A 30 3.96 0.50 2.02
C VAL A 30 2.93 -0.59 2.33
N ILE A 31 3.35 -1.68 2.99
CA ILE A 31 2.43 -2.77 3.37
C ILE A 31 1.32 -2.24 4.29
N ARG A 32 1.70 -1.42 5.30
CA ARG A 32 0.74 -0.83 6.25
C ARG A 32 -0.21 0.15 5.58
N ALA A 33 0.27 0.97 4.63
CA ALA A 33 -0.56 1.88 3.85
C ALA A 33 -1.61 1.12 3.02
N LEU A 34 -1.20 0.06 2.32
CA LEU A 34 -2.12 -0.78 1.55
C LEU A 34 -3.08 -1.56 2.47
N LEU A 35 -2.64 -1.97 3.66
CA LEU A 35 -3.50 -2.63 4.66
C LEU A 35 -4.58 -1.70 5.19
N LEU A 36 -4.25 -0.42 5.41
CA LEU A 36 -5.23 0.60 5.76
C LEU A 36 -6.26 0.77 4.64
N LEU A 37 -5.80 0.89 3.39
CA LEU A 37 -6.67 1.02 2.21
C LEU A 37 -7.63 -0.17 2.07
N GLU A 38 -7.13 -1.39 2.26
CA GLU A 38 -7.95 -2.60 2.32
C GLU A 38 -8.98 -2.53 3.45
N GLY A 39 -8.57 -2.07 4.64
CA GLY A 39 -9.46 -1.88 5.79
C GLY A 39 -10.61 -0.93 5.47
N LEU A 40 -10.32 0.23 4.86
CA LEU A 40 -11.34 1.20 4.44
C LEU A 40 -12.34 0.59 3.46
N ALA A 41 -11.85 -0.13 2.44
CA ALA A 41 -12.70 -0.81 1.46
C ALA A 41 -13.54 -1.92 2.10
N THR A 42 -12.96 -2.67 3.04
CA THR A 42 -13.65 -3.76 3.75
C THR A 42 -14.75 -3.23 4.68
N GLN A 43 -14.55 -2.06 5.28
CA GLN A 43 -15.58 -1.34 6.05
C GLN A 43 -16.64 -0.67 5.16
N LYS A 44 -16.55 -0.83 3.83
CA LYS A 44 -17.47 -0.24 2.84
C LYS A 44 -17.55 1.28 2.94
N LEU A 45 -16.44 1.93 3.30
CA LEU A 45 -16.33 3.37 3.13
C LEU A 45 -16.40 3.66 1.63
N ASP A 46 -17.25 4.61 1.23
CA ASP A 46 -17.29 5.08 -0.15
C ASP A 46 -16.19 6.13 -0.36
N PHE A 47 -15.19 5.78 -1.15
CA PHE A 47 -14.07 6.66 -1.44
C PHE A 47 -13.44 6.34 -2.80
N VAL A 48 -12.83 7.36 -3.39
CA VAL A 48 -11.99 7.24 -4.58
C VAL A 48 -10.52 7.26 -4.15
N PHE A 49 -9.79 6.17 -4.42
CA PHE A 49 -8.34 6.15 -4.26
C PHE A 49 -7.65 6.85 -5.42
N LYS A 50 -6.75 7.80 -5.13
CA LYS A 50 -6.11 8.64 -6.14
C LYS A 50 -4.60 8.83 -5.87
N GLY A 51 -4.01 9.77 -6.60
CA GLY A 51 -2.61 10.14 -6.44
C GLY A 51 -1.64 9.18 -7.13
N GLY A 52 -0.35 9.39 -6.87
CA GLY A 52 0.72 8.59 -7.48
C GLY A 52 0.70 7.13 -7.03
N THR A 53 0.25 6.87 -5.80
CA THR A 53 0.13 5.51 -5.25
C THR A 53 -0.97 4.72 -5.95
N ALA A 54 -2.09 5.34 -6.32
CA ALA A 54 -3.13 4.67 -7.11
C ALA A 54 -2.61 4.24 -8.49
N LEU A 55 -1.79 5.10 -9.13
CA LEU A 55 -1.18 4.77 -10.42
C LEU A 55 -0.24 3.56 -10.33
N MET A 56 0.47 3.38 -9.21
CA MET A 56 1.31 2.20 -8.97
C MET A 56 0.51 0.88 -9.04
N LEU A 57 -0.72 0.87 -8.52
CA LEU A 57 -1.60 -0.29 -8.56
C LEU A 57 -2.13 -0.55 -9.98
N ILE A 58 -2.53 0.51 -10.69
CA ILE A 58 -3.06 0.41 -12.06
C ILE A 58 -1.98 -0.07 -13.04
N LEU A 59 -0.74 0.40 -12.88
CA LEU A 59 0.38 0.07 -13.77
C LEU A 59 1.12 -1.22 -13.37
N GLU A 60 0.70 -1.89 -12.29
CA GLU A 60 1.32 -3.11 -11.75
C GLU A 60 2.85 -3.01 -11.60
N SER A 61 3.35 -1.80 -11.28
CA SER A 61 4.78 -1.50 -11.32
C SER A 61 5.24 -0.84 -10.05
N SER A 62 6.15 -1.50 -9.31
CA SER A 62 6.78 -0.99 -8.09
C SER A 62 7.99 -0.08 -8.33
N LYS A 63 8.16 0.49 -9.53
CA LYS A 63 9.28 1.38 -9.89
C LYS A 63 9.51 2.52 -8.88
N ARG A 64 8.45 2.94 -8.18
CA ARG A 64 8.52 3.83 -7.03
C ARG A 64 7.62 3.27 -5.93
N LEU A 65 8.17 3.13 -4.73
CA LEU A 65 7.37 2.87 -3.53
C LEU A 65 6.78 4.19 -3.03
N SER A 66 5.51 4.17 -2.68
CA SER A 66 4.80 5.31 -2.10
C SER A 66 4.11 4.88 -0.81
N ILE A 67 4.15 5.74 0.19
CA ILE A 67 3.59 5.50 1.52
C ILE A 67 2.30 6.28 1.77
N ASP A 68 2.00 7.24 0.89
CA ASP A 68 0.85 8.11 1.01
C ASP A 68 -0.40 7.42 0.48
N VAL A 69 -1.49 7.57 1.23
CA VAL A 69 -2.83 7.08 0.86
C VAL A 69 -3.71 8.29 0.60
N ASP A 70 -3.76 8.70 -0.66
CA ASP A 70 -4.61 9.80 -1.10
C ASP A 70 -6.02 9.28 -1.42
N ILE A 71 -7.01 9.62 -0.60
CA ILE A 71 -8.42 9.26 -0.83
C ILE A 71 -9.29 10.52 -0.91
N ILE A 72 -10.33 10.45 -1.73
CA ILE A 72 -11.44 11.40 -1.73
C ILE A 72 -12.66 10.68 -1.18
N VAL A 73 -13.31 11.28 -0.19
CA VAL A 73 -14.61 10.84 0.32
C VAL A 73 -15.61 11.88 -0.14
N GLU A 74 -16.65 11.47 -0.87
CA GLU A 74 -17.77 12.36 -1.17
C GLU A 74 -18.60 12.51 0.12
N LYS A 75 -18.87 13.76 0.52
CA LYS A 75 -19.95 14.01 1.46
C LYS A 75 -21.24 14.06 0.65
N GLU A 76 -22.25 13.30 1.05
CA GLU A 76 -23.62 13.70 0.69
C GLU A 76 -23.85 15.13 1.22
N PRO A 77 -24.36 16.05 0.39
CA PRO A 77 -24.73 17.41 0.80
C PRO A 77 -25.73 17.45 1.96
#